data_AF-A0A7J8Y4W1-F1
#
_entry.id   AF-A0A7J8Y4W1-F1
#
_cell.length_a   1.000
_cell.length_b   1.000
_cell.length_c   1.000
_cell.angle_alpha   90.00
_cell.angle_beta   90.00
_cell.angle_gamma   90.00
#
_symmetry.space_group_name_H-M   'P 1'
#
loop_
_entity.id
_entity.type
_entity.pdbx_description
1 polymer ?
#
loop_
_entity_poly.entity_id
_entity_poly.type
_entity_poly.pdbx_seq_one_letter_code
_entity_poly.pdbx_strand_id
1 'polypeptide(L)'
;VYLYGGQVTSWKNAHGEELLFVSSKASFRPPRAIRGGIPICFPQLKSTGSLEQYGFARNRIWSIDLDPPPSPSDISHKAFVDLILTHSEEDMKIWPHRYDCRLRVALGPTGDLMLTSRIRNTNTDGKSFTFRFAYQTYFFVTDISEVRVEGLETLDYLDNLKNGERFTEQEDAITFESEVDKVYLSTPTKIAILDHERKRTFELRKDGLPDA
;
A
#
# COMPACT_ATOMS: atom_id res chain seq x y z
N VAL A 1 9.62 5.65 -9.06
CA VAL A 1 9.69 4.72 -7.91
C VAL A 1 11.02 4.94 -7.21
N TYR A 2 11.04 5.04 -5.88
CA TYR A 2 12.26 5.15 -5.08
C TYR A 2 12.67 3.78 -4.55
N LEU A 3 13.97 3.45 -4.59
CA LEU A 3 14.50 2.25 -3.95
C LEU A 3 14.34 2.30 -2.43
N TYR A 4 14.47 3.49 -1.85
CA TYR A 4 14.14 3.69 -0.45
C TYR A 4 12.63 3.48 -0.23
N GLY A 5 12.32 2.48 0.59
CA GLY A 5 10.98 1.98 0.86
C GLY A 5 10.32 1.18 -0.27
N GLY A 6 11.01 0.97 -1.40
CA GLY A 6 10.39 0.38 -2.60
C GLY A 6 9.18 1.17 -3.08
N GLN A 7 9.19 2.49 -2.86
CA GLN A 7 7.99 3.29 -2.77
C GLN A 7 7.66 4.01 -4.09
N VAL A 8 6.43 3.87 -4.55
CA VAL A 8 5.89 4.72 -5.62
C VAL A 8 5.54 6.08 -5.04
N THR A 9 6.04 7.16 -5.63
CA THR A 9 5.84 8.54 -5.12
C THR A 9 5.23 9.47 -6.15
N SER A 10 5.07 9.04 -7.39
CA SER A 10 4.42 9.81 -8.44
C SER A 10 3.82 8.85 -9.44
N TRP A 11 2.59 9.15 -9.86
CA TRP A 11 1.85 8.47 -10.92
C TRP A 11 1.01 9.53 -11.61
N LYS A 12 1.20 9.69 -12.92
CA LYS A 12 0.55 10.75 -13.68
C LYS A 12 -0.34 10.17 -14.77
N ASN A 13 -1.45 10.83 -15.04
CA ASN A 13 -2.30 10.50 -16.17
C ASN A 13 -1.70 11.00 -17.51
N ALA A 14 -2.41 10.76 -18.61
CA ALA A 14 -2.00 11.20 -19.95
C ALA A 14 -1.88 12.72 -20.10
N HIS A 15 -2.50 13.50 -19.21
CA HIS A 15 -2.42 14.97 -19.19
C HIS A 15 -1.27 15.48 -18.29
N GLY A 16 -0.52 14.59 -17.65
CA GLY A 16 0.58 14.94 -16.75
C GLY A 16 0.13 15.36 -15.35
N GLU A 17 -1.14 15.17 -15.01
CA GLU A 17 -1.70 15.49 -13.70
C GLU A 17 -1.32 14.40 -12.69
N GLU A 18 -0.94 14.83 -11.49
CA GLU A 18 -0.54 13.93 -10.42
C GLU A 18 -1.76 13.22 -9.78
N LEU A 19 -1.62 11.92 -9.59
CA LEU A 19 -2.65 11.03 -9.05
C LEU A 19 -2.35 10.61 -7.61
N LEU A 20 -1.10 10.73 -7.16
CA LEU A 20 -0.68 10.40 -5.80
C LEU A 20 -0.32 11.66 -5.01
N PHE A 21 -0.78 11.73 -3.77
CA PHE A 21 -0.38 12.79 -2.86
C PHE A 21 0.98 12.47 -2.24
N VAL A 22 1.95 13.37 -2.39
CA VAL A 22 3.21 13.37 -1.62
C VAL A 22 3.36 14.70 -0.91
N SER A 23 3.68 14.64 0.39
CA SER A 23 3.87 15.84 1.19
C SER A 23 5.04 16.66 0.68
N SER A 24 4.86 17.98 0.58
CA SER A 24 5.96 18.93 0.29
C SER A 24 7.07 18.94 1.36
N LYS A 25 6.79 18.37 2.54
CA LYS A 25 7.75 18.20 3.64
C LYS A 25 8.31 16.78 3.74
N ALA A 26 8.07 15.93 2.74
CA ALA A 26 8.55 14.55 2.75
C ALA A 26 10.09 14.49 2.73
N SER A 27 10.65 13.61 3.56
CA SER A 27 12.07 13.24 3.50
C SER A 27 12.21 12.01 2.60
N PHE A 28 13.10 12.09 1.62
CA PHE A 28 13.43 10.97 0.71
C PHE A 28 14.68 10.22 1.14
N ARG A 29 15.05 10.32 2.42
CA ARG A 29 16.25 9.71 3.00
C ARG A 29 15.94 9.06 4.34
N PRO A 30 16.68 7.98 4.69
CA PRO A 30 16.65 7.39 6.02
C PRO A 30 16.88 8.43 7.13
N PRO A 31 16.36 8.20 8.34
CA PRO A 31 15.64 6.99 8.78
C PRO A 31 14.11 7.09 8.65
N ARG A 32 13.56 8.19 8.10
CA ARG A 32 12.11 8.44 8.08
C ARG A 32 11.48 7.93 6.79
N ALA A 33 10.34 7.22 6.89
CA ALA A 33 9.54 6.85 5.72
C ALA A 33 9.13 8.09 4.90
N ILE A 34 9.04 7.92 3.58
CA ILE A 34 8.53 8.97 2.69
C ILE A 34 7.03 9.18 2.97
N ARG A 35 6.63 10.43 3.21
CA ARG A 35 5.24 10.79 3.52
C ARG A 35 4.43 11.02 2.24
N GLY A 36 3.59 10.05 1.89
CA GLY A 36 2.71 10.06 0.71
C GLY A 36 3.13 9.04 -0.36
N GLY A 37 2.46 9.00 -1.50
CA GLY A 37 2.68 7.97 -2.51
C GLY A 37 2.08 6.63 -2.06
N ILE A 38 2.83 5.53 -2.20
CA ILE A 38 2.39 4.18 -1.79
C ILE A 38 3.44 3.50 -0.91
N PRO A 39 3.58 3.89 0.38
CA PRO A 39 4.36 3.14 1.35
C PRO A 39 3.96 1.67 1.45
N ILE A 40 4.96 0.80 1.62
CA ILE A 40 4.77 -0.63 1.88
C ILE A 40 4.83 -0.90 3.38
N CYS A 41 3.74 -1.39 3.95
CA CYS A 41 3.68 -1.80 5.35
C CYS A 41 3.95 -3.30 5.45
N PHE A 42 5.10 -3.69 5.99
CA PHE A 42 5.51 -5.08 6.20
C PHE A 42 6.62 -5.14 7.25
N PRO A 43 6.63 -6.15 8.15
CA PRO A 43 5.71 -7.28 8.29
C PRO A 43 4.59 -7.04 9.33
N GLN A 44 4.41 -5.79 9.77
CA GLN A 44 3.45 -5.41 10.81
C GLN A 44 2.60 -4.23 10.32
N LEU A 45 1.35 -4.17 10.79
CA LEU A 45 0.49 -2.99 10.66
C LEU A 45 0.30 -2.38 12.03
N LYS A 46 0.22 -1.04 12.10
CA LYS A 46 0.07 -0.29 13.36
C LYS A 46 1.12 -0.72 14.40
N SER A 47 0.83 -0.51 15.68
CA SER A 47 1.63 -0.90 16.85
C SER A 47 1.19 -2.24 17.44
N THR A 48 0.72 -3.20 16.62
CA THR A 48 0.18 -4.48 17.13
C THR A 48 1.25 -5.47 17.62
N GLY A 49 2.51 -5.06 17.69
CA GLY A 49 3.63 -5.92 18.08
C GLY A 49 4.88 -5.11 18.41
N SER A 50 6.01 -5.81 18.61
CA SER A 50 7.27 -5.22 19.07
C SER A 50 8.04 -4.45 17.99
N LEU A 51 7.61 -4.51 16.74
CA LEU A 51 8.24 -3.80 15.63
C LEU A 51 7.81 -2.34 15.57
N GLU A 52 8.60 -1.54 14.84
CA GLU A 52 8.21 -0.18 14.46
C GLU A 52 6.79 -0.14 13.86
N GLN A 53 6.09 0.95 14.09
CA GLN A 53 4.74 1.13 13.57
C GLN A 53 4.74 1.00 12.04
N TYR A 54 3.85 0.13 11.54
CA TYR A 54 3.76 -0.26 10.12
C TYR A 54 4.95 -1.07 9.56
N GLY A 55 5.74 -1.67 10.46
CA GLY A 55 6.91 -2.46 10.10
C GLY A 55 8.05 -1.61 9.56
N PHE A 56 9.02 -2.28 8.94
CA PHE A 56 10.29 -1.66 8.54
C PHE A 56 10.48 -1.56 7.03
N ALA A 57 9.66 -2.22 6.20
CA ALA A 57 9.90 -2.30 4.76
C ALA A 57 10.00 -0.92 4.07
N ARG A 58 9.15 0.04 4.47
CA ARG A 58 9.18 1.44 4.03
C ARG A 58 10.40 2.26 4.50
N ASN A 59 11.16 1.73 5.45
CA ASN A 59 12.36 2.34 6.04
C ASN A 59 13.66 1.64 5.57
N ARG A 60 13.59 0.71 4.62
CA ARG A 60 14.74 -0.01 4.06
C ARG A 60 15.02 0.39 2.62
N ILE A 61 16.25 0.22 2.17
CA ILE A 61 16.60 0.37 0.76
C ILE A 61 16.38 -0.98 0.08
N TRP A 62 15.51 -0.99 -0.92
CA TRP A 62 15.23 -2.16 -1.76
C TRP A 62 16.24 -2.20 -2.91
N SER A 63 16.47 -3.40 -3.45
CA SER A 63 17.28 -3.61 -4.64
C SER A 63 16.39 -3.84 -5.86
N ILE A 64 16.90 -3.56 -7.05
CA ILE A 64 16.27 -4.01 -8.30
C ILE A 64 16.46 -5.53 -8.39
N ASP A 65 15.38 -6.28 -8.57
CA ASP A 65 15.43 -7.73 -8.78
C ASP A 65 15.70 -7.99 -10.26
N LEU A 66 16.87 -8.54 -10.57
CA LEU A 66 17.29 -8.85 -11.94
C LEU A 66 16.84 -10.25 -12.40
N ASP A 67 16.36 -11.08 -11.48
CA ASP A 67 15.85 -12.44 -11.75
C ASP A 67 14.50 -12.66 -11.04
N PRO A 68 13.47 -11.87 -11.40
CA PRO A 68 12.17 -12.01 -10.81
C PRO A 68 11.52 -13.34 -11.24
N PRO A 69 10.73 -13.99 -10.36
CA PRO A 69 9.97 -15.16 -10.76
C PRO A 69 8.97 -14.78 -11.87
N PRO A 70 8.61 -15.73 -12.77
CA PRO A 70 7.66 -15.47 -13.85
C PRO A 70 6.34 -14.91 -13.30
N SER A 71 5.82 -13.83 -13.90
CA SER A 71 4.52 -13.29 -13.56
C SER A 71 3.52 -13.59 -14.68
N PRO A 72 2.29 -14.05 -14.37
CA PRO A 72 1.25 -14.22 -15.39
C PRO A 72 0.87 -12.90 -16.09
N SER A 73 1.20 -11.74 -15.50
CA SER A 73 0.97 -10.40 -16.06
C SER A 73 2.08 -9.88 -16.97
N ASP A 74 3.16 -10.65 -17.21
CA ASP A 74 4.33 -10.19 -18.00
C ASP A 74 4.01 -9.83 -19.46
N ILE A 75 2.89 -10.31 -20.01
CA ILE A 75 2.63 -10.22 -21.45
C ILE A 75 2.08 -8.84 -21.87
N SER A 76 1.42 -8.10 -20.98
CA SER A 76 0.74 -6.83 -21.32
C SER A 76 1.51 -5.56 -20.94
N HIS A 77 2.38 -5.60 -19.93
CA HIS A 77 3.04 -4.40 -19.41
C HIS A 77 4.49 -4.30 -19.91
N LYS A 78 4.77 -3.34 -20.78
CA LYS A 78 6.14 -3.08 -21.28
C LYS A 78 6.95 -2.15 -20.37
N ALA A 79 6.29 -1.47 -19.42
CA ALA A 79 6.92 -0.55 -18.48
C ALA A 79 6.73 -1.07 -17.05
N PHE A 80 7.74 -1.73 -16.51
CA PHE A 80 7.73 -2.23 -15.13
C PHE A 80 9.12 -2.19 -14.50
N VAL A 81 9.15 -2.30 -13.17
CA VAL A 81 10.37 -2.54 -12.39
C VAL A 81 10.06 -3.58 -11.32
N ASP A 82 10.97 -4.52 -11.15
CA ASP A 82 10.95 -5.49 -10.07
C ASP A 82 11.92 -5.06 -8.97
N LEU A 83 11.42 -5.06 -7.74
CA LEU A 83 12.16 -4.72 -6.54
C LEU A 83 12.12 -5.89 -5.57
N ILE A 84 13.20 -6.03 -4.79
CA ILE A 84 13.31 -7.04 -3.74
C ILE A 84 13.90 -6.45 -2.47
N LEU A 85 13.29 -6.79 -1.35
CA LEU A 85 13.81 -6.62 0.00
C LEU A 85 14.04 -7.99 0.61
N THR A 86 15.29 -8.26 0.98
CA THR A 86 15.68 -9.46 1.73
C THR A 86 16.02 -9.10 3.17
N HIS A 87 15.93 -10.07 4.08
CA HIS A 87 16.41 -9.90 5.45
C HIS A 87 17.85 -9.35 5.49
N SER A 88 18.10 -8.46 6.45
CA SER A 88 19.44 -7.97 6.81
C SER A 88 19.84 -8.45 8.21
N GLU A 89 21.13 -8.35 8.54
CA GLU A 89 21.62 -8.61 9.90
C GLU A 89 20.96 -7.72 10.96
N GLU A 90 20.51 -6.51 10.58
CA GLU A 90 19.76 -5.62 11.47
C GLU A 90 18.32 -6.09 11.66
N ASP A 91 17.65 -6.50 10.58
CA ASP A 91 16.28 -7.02 10.66
C ASP A 91 16.23 -8.31 11.49
N MET A 92 17.24 -9.17 11.37
CA MET A 92 17.34 -10.41 12.16
C MET A 92 17.40 -10.17 13.68
N LYS A 93 17.77 -8.98 14.14
CA LYS A 93 17.77 -8.62 15.58
C LYS A 93 16.38 -8.31 16.12
N ILE A 94 15.49 -7.81 15.26
CA ILE A 94 14.13 -7.36 15.66
C ILE A 94 13.03 -8.31 15.18
N TRP A 95 13.26 -9.01 14.07
CA TRP A 95 12.36 -9.97 13.45
C TRP A 95 13.19 -11.13 12.86
N PRO A 96 13.48 -12.19 13.64
CA PRO A 96 14.47 -13.21 13.30
C PRO A 96 13.95 -14.24 12.28
N HIS A 97 13.57 -13.75 11.11
CA HIS A 97 13.08 -14.56 10.00
C HIS A 97 13.80 -14.16 8.70
N ARG A 98 14.13 -15.17 7.90
CA ARG A 98 14.60 -14.97 6.53
C ARG A 98 13.42 -14.96 5.58
N TYR A 99 13.37 -13.92 4.77
CA TYR A 99 12.31 -13.69 3.82
C TYR A 99 12.85 -13.03 2.55
N ASP A 100 12.09 -13.18 1.46
CA ASP A 100 12.14 -12.28 0.32
C ASP A 100 10.79 -11.58 0.21
N CYS A 101 10.77 -10.25 0.25
CA CYS A 101 9.62 -9.43 -0.08
C CYS A 101 9.86 -8.81 -1.45
N ARG A 102 9.16 -9.32 -2.47
CA ARG A 102 9.25 -8.80 -3.84
C ARG A 102 8.09 -7.88 -4.14
N LEU A 103 8.35 -6.84 -4.90
CA LEU A 103 7.36 -5.88 -5.39
C LEU A 103 7.63 -5.62 -6.87
N ARG A 104 6.64 -5.91 -7.71
CA ARG A 104 6.59 -5.41 -9.08
C ARG A 104 5.73 -4.16 -9.13
N VAL A 105 6.25 -3.12 -9.75
CA VAL A 105 5.48 -1.92 -10.12
C VAL A 105 5.40 -1.86 -11.63
N ALA A 106 4.19 -1.91 -12.19
CA ALA A 106 3.94 -1.86 -13.63
C ALA A 106 3.00 -0.70 -13.98
N LEU A 107 3.27 -0.06 -15.11
CA LEU A 107 2.39 0.93 -15.72
C LEU A 107 1.80 0.33 -17.00
N GLY A 108 0.48 0.21 -17.04
CA GLY A 108 -0.24 -0.29 -18.20
C GLY A 108 -0.35 0.74 -19.32
N PRO A 109 -0.67 0.28 -20.54
CA PRO A 109 -0.77 1.13 -21.73
C PRO A 109 -1.89 2.18 -21.60
N THR A 110 -2.89 1.92 -20.75
CA THR A 110 -3.97 2.87 -20.46
C THR A 110 -3.68 3.81 -19.29
N GLY A 111 -2.47 3.73 -18.72
CA GLY A 111 -2.05 4.54 -17.58
C GLY A 111 -2.44 3.96 -16.22
N ASP A 112 -2.99 2.75 -16.18
CA ASP A 112 -3.26 1.98 -14.97
C ASP A 112 -1.95 1.63 -14.24
N LEU A 113 -1.91 1.87 -12.93
CA LEU A 113 -0.78 1.52 -12.07
C LEU A 113 -1.09 0.20 -11.34
N MET A 114 -0.24 -0.81 -11.55
CA MET A 114 -0.39 -2.13 -10.93
C MET A 114 0.80 -2.43 -10.01
N LEU A 115 0.50 -2.83 -8.77
CA LEU A 115 1.49 -3.28 -7.80
C LEU A 115 1.24 -4.75 -7.43
N THR A 116 2.23 -5.60 -7.65
CA THR A 116 2.15 -7.03 -7.31
C THR A 116 3.23 -7.36 -6.29
N SER A 117 2.84 -7.83 -5.11
CA SER A 117 3.79 -8.24 -4.07
C SER A 117 3.81 -9.75 -3.88
N ARG A 118 5.00 -10.30 -3.60
CA ARG A 118 5.19 -11.71 -3.28
C ARG A 118 6.13 -11.86 -2.10
N ILE A 119 5.63 -12.47 -1.03
CA ILE A 119 6.42 -12.76 0.17
C ILE A 119 6.78 -14.24 0.16
N ARG A 120 8.09 -14.55 0.23
CA ARG A 120 8.61 -15.91 0.32
C ARG A 120 9.31 -16.10 1.66
N ASN A 121 8.97 -17.17 2.36
CA ASN A 121 9.75 -17.63 3.51
C ASN A 121 11.02 -18.34 3.02
N THR A 122 12.18 -17.88 3.47
CA THR A 122 13.50 -18.42 3.11
C THR A 122 14.28 -18.90 4.33
N ASN A 123 13.61 -19.17 5.45
CA ASN A 123 14.21 -19.79 6.63
C ASN A 123 14.86 -21.14 6.29
N THR A 124 16.12 -21.30 6.68
CA THR A 124 16.89 -22.54 6.43
C THR A 124 16.47 -23.68 7.35
N ASP A 125 15.84 -23.37 8.49
CA ASP A 125 15.34 -24.34 9.47
C ASP A 125 13.88 -24.76 9.20
N GLY A 126 13.27 -24.25 8.12
CA GLY A 126 11.91 -24.57 7.73
C GLY A 126 10.81 -23.93 8.60
N LYS A 127 11.15 -23.09 9.58
CA LYS A 127 10.14 -22.48 10.45
C LYS A 127 9.27 -21.48 9.68
N SER A 128 7.96 -21.55 9.88
CA SER A 128 7.00 -20.56 9.38
C SER A 128 7.08 -19.25 10.17
N PHE A 129 6.66 -18.15 9.55
CA PHE A 129 6.41 -16.88 10.22
C PHE A 129 5.05 -16.31 9.82
N THR A 130 4.49 -15.49 10.70
CA THR A 130 3.26 -14.72 10.44
C THR A 130 3.63 -13.28 10.15
N PHE A 131 2.92 -12.66 9.22
CA PHE A 131 3.11 -11.25 8.89
C PHE A 131 1.76 -10.60 8.58
N ARG A 132 1.77 -9.27 8.56
CA ARG A 132 0.72 -8.45 7.96
C ARG A 132 1.33 -7.60 6.85
N PHE A 133 0.52 -7.27 5.86
CA PHE A 133 0.93 -6.53 4.69
C PHE A 133 -0.15 -5.51 4.31
N ALA A 134 0.26 -4.30 3.90
CA ALA A 134 -0.64 -3.33 3.29
C ALA A 134 0.11 -2.39 2.33
N TYR A 135 -0.62 -1.93 1.31
CA TYR A 135 -0.25 -0.75 0.53
C TYR A 135 -0.94 0.47 1.14
N GLN A 136 -0.17 1.41 1.67
CA GLN A 136 -0.74 2.62 2.27
C GLN A 136 -0.88 3.73 1.21
N THR A 137 -1.79 3.57 0.26
CA THR A 137 -1.91 4.47 -0.89
C THR A 137 -2.47 5.84 -0.51
N TYR A 138 -1.74 6.91 -0.85
CA TYR A 138 -2.18 8.30 -0.72
C TYR A 138 -2.61 8.82 -2.08
N PHE A 139 -3.92 8.88 -2.33
CA PHE A 139 -4.45 9.50 -3.54
C PHE A 139 -4.41 11.02 -3.44
N PHE A 140 -4.08 11.69 -4.54
CA PHE A 140 -4.21 13.13 -4.65
C PHE A 140 -5.68 13.48 -4.90
N VAL A 141 -6.29 14.25 -4.02
CA VAL A 141 -7.62 14.85 -4.17
C VAL A 141 -7.54 16.36 -4.01
N THR A 142 -8.49 17.09 -4.59
CA THR A 142 -8.44 18.56 -4.63
C THR A 142 -8.99 19.17 -3.35
N ASP A 143 -10.22 18.78 -3.00
CA ASP A 143 -10.88 19.13 -1.75
C ASP A 143 -11.45 17.86 -1.13
N ILE A 144 -11.09 17.59 0.12
CA ILE A 144 -11.51 16.39 0.84
C ILE A 144 -13.01 16.39 1.16
N SER A 145 -13.65 17.57 1.25
CA SER A 145 -15.11 17.66 1.48
C SER A 145 -15.94 17.23 0.26
N GLU A 146 -15.33 17.23 -0.93
CA GLU A 146 -15.95 16.84 -2.20
C GLU A 146 -15.57 15.41 -2.62
N VAL A 147 -14.99 14.63 -1.70
CA VAL A 147 -14.59 13.24 -1.94
C VAL A 147 -15.60 12.27 -1.34
N ARG A 148 -15.94 11.25 -2.12
CA ARG A 148 -16.75 10.11 -1.68
C ARG A 148 -16.02 8.80 -1.95
N VAL A 149 -16.08 7.86 -1.00
CA VAL A 149 -15.59 6.49 -1.20
C VAL A 149 -16.77 5.53 -1.21
N GLU A 150 -16.89 4.77 -2.30
CA GLU A 150 -17.97 3.83 -2.56
C GLU A 150 -17.45 2.39 -2.69
N GLY A 151 -18.31 1.41 -2.41
CA GLY A 151 -18.01 -0.03 -2.38
C GLY A 151 -17.70 -0.57 -0.98
N LEU A 152 -17.96 0.23 0.07
CA LEU A 152 -17.71 -0.10 1.47
C LEU A 152 -18.99 -0.04 2.33
N GLU A 153 -20.13 0.17 1.70
CA GLU A 153 -21.44 0.26 2.34
C GLU A 153 -21.80 -1.07 2.99
N THR A 154 -22.50 -1.04 4.13
CA THR A 154 -22.96 -2.22 4.88
C THR A 154 -21.85 -3.12 5.44
N LEU A 155 -20.57 -2.75 5.28
CA LEU A 155 -19.45 -3.54 5.77
C LEU A 155 -19.12 -3.23 7.21
N ASP A 156 -18.59 -4.23 7.90
CA ASP A 156 -18.02 -4.03 9.22
C ASP A 156 -16.65 -3.37 9.12
N TYR A 157 -16.40 -2.42 10.02
CA TYR A 157 -15.10 -1.78 10.16
C TYR A 157 -14.67 -1.68 11.62
N LEU A 158 -13.36 -1.57 11.83
CA LEU A 158 -12.75 -1.25 13.12
C LEU A 158 -12.38 0.23 13.14
N ASP A 159 -12.89 0.99 14.11
CA ASP A 159 -12.60 2.41 14.26
C ASP A 159 -11.41 2.64 15.20
N ASN A 160 -10.28 3.10 14.67
CA ASN A 160 -9.07 3.32 15.46
C ASN A 160 -9.16 4.53 16.38
N LEU A 161 -10.03 5.49 16.08
CA LEU A 161 -10.32 6.62 16.96
C LEU A 161 -11.19 6.20 18.15
N LYS A 162 -11.79 5.01 18.09
CA LYS A 162 -12.55 4.36 19.16
C LYS A 162 -11.87 3.06 19.64
N ASN A 163 -10.54 3.06 19.73
CA ASN A 163 -9.75 1.93 20.23
C ASN A 163 -9.97 0.60 19.49
N GLY A 164 -10.35 0.64 18.21
CA GLY A 164 -10.62 -0.54 17.40
C GLY A 164 -12.00 -1.17 17.65
N GLU A 165 -12.95 -0.43 18.23
CA GLU A 165 -14.34 -0.87 18.31
C GLU A 165 -14.91 -1.18 16.92
N ARG A 166 -15.76 -2.22 16.86
CA ARG A 166 -16.36 -2.70 15.61
C ARG A 166 -17.72 -2.05 15.41
N PHE A 167 -17.93 -1.53 14.20
CA PHE A 167 -19.18 -0.93 13.74
C PHE A 167 -19.52 -1.46 12.34
N THR A 168 -20.71 -1.13 11.85
CA THR A 168 -21.16 -1.45 10.49
C THR A 168 -21.49 -0.15 9.77
N GLU A 169 -20.94 0.04 8.57
CA GLU A 169 -21.19 1.22 7.75
C GLU A 169 -22.64 1.30 7.31
N GLN A 170 -23.31 2.40 7.62
CA GLN A 170 -24.73 2.59 7.32
C GLN A 170 -24.94 3.57 6.16
N GLU A 171 -23.94 4.39 5.85
CA GLU A 171 -24.02 5.38 4.79
C GLU A 171 -23.77 4.74 3.41
N ASP A 172 -24.38 5.32 2.37
CA ASP A 172 -24.22 4.87 0.98
C ASP A 172 -22.84 5.21 0.39
N ALA A 173 -22.06 6.05 1.06
CA ALA A 173 -20.67 6.33 0.72
C ALA A 173 -19.98 6.96 1.93
N ILE A 174 -18.68 6.75 2.05
CA ILE A 174 -17.87 7.43 3.07
C ILE A 174 -17.62 8.86 2.61
N THR A 175 -17.90 9.81 3.50
CA THR A 175 -17.56 11.23 3.36
C THR A 175 -16.62 11.65 4.51
N PHE A 176 -16.02 12.83 4.38
CA PHE A 176 -14.95 13.28 5.29
C PHE A 176 -15.27 14.65 5.90
N GLU A 177 -16.05 14.65 6.97
CA GLU A 177 -16.35 15.87 7.75
C GLU A 177 -15.41 16.06 8.96
N SER A 178 -14.64 15.03 9.30
CA SER A 178 -13.70 15.02 10.42
C SER A 178 -12.59 13.98 10.19
N GLU A 179 -11.72 13.79 11.19
CA GLU A 179 -10.69 12.75 11.15
C GLU A 179 -11.35 11.36 11.05
N VAL A 180 -10.84 10.53 10.13
CA VAL A 180 -11.31 9.16 9.91
C VAL A 180 -10.09 8.23 9.92
N ASP A 181 -10.16 7.17 10.74
CA ASP A 181 -9.16 6.09 10.77
C ASP A 181 -9.87 4.74 10.96
N LYS A 182 -10.51 4.25 9.89
CA LYS A 182 -11.30 3.01 9.85
C LYS A 182 -10.52 1.91 9.12
N VAL A 183 -10.72 0.66 9.53
CA VAL A 183 -10.28 -0.54 8.79
C VAL A 183 -11.50 -1.37 8.43
N TYR A 184 -11.87 -1.38 7.16
CA TYR A 184 -12.99 -2.17 6.66
C TYR A 184 -12.57 -3.62 6.45
N LEU A 185 -13.39 -4.54 6.93
CA LEU A 185 -13.10 -5.97 6.96
C LEU A 185 -13.72 -6.68 5.76
N SER A 186 -12.99 -7.62 5.15
CA SER A 186 -13.53 -8.49 4.08
C SER A 186 -14.20 -7.70 2.94
N THR A 187 -13.54 -6.65 2.49
CA THR A 187 -14.07 -5.71 1.49
C THR A 187 -14.07 -6.32 0.08
N PRO A 188 -14.96 -5.85 -0.81
CA PRO A 188 -14.95 -6.20 -2.21
C PRO A 188 -13.60 -5.97 -2.88
N THR A 189 -13.39 -6.59 -4.04
CA THR A 189 -12.16 -6.41 -4.81
C THR A 189 -12.10 -5.04 -5.51
N LYS A 190 -13.23 -4.33 -5.63
CA LYS A 190 -13.33 -3.00 -6.25
C LYS A 190 -13.83 -1.98 -5.23
N ILE A 191 -13.11 -0.86 -5.13
CA ILE A 191 -13.49 0.33 -4.34
C ILE A 191 -13.37 1.54 -5.28
N ALA A 192 -14.31 2.48 -5.22
CA ALA A 192 -14.28 3.69 -6.02
C ALA A 192 -14.07 4.92 -5.13
N ILE A 193 -13.18 5.82 -5.54
CA ILE A 193 -12.96 7.10 -4.88
C ILE A 193 -13.31 8.20 -5.88
N LEU A 194 -14.38 8.94 -5.61
CA LEU A 194 -14.90 9.98 -6.47
C LEU A 194 -14.40 11.33 -5.96
N ASP A 195 -13.75 12.09 -6.83
CA ASP A 195 -13.33 13.48 -6.63
C ASP A 195 -14.25 14.35 -7.50
N HIS A 196 -15.32 14.89 -6.90
CA HIS A 196 -16.37 15.58 -7.64
C HIS A 196 -15.87 16.88 -8.27
N GLU A 197 -15.00 17.61 -7.59
CA GLU A 197 -14.42 18.86 -8.09
C GLU A 197 -13.67 18.65 -9.41
N ARG A 198 -12.88 17.57 -9.51
CA ARG A 198 -12.17 17.21 -10.74
C ARG A 198 -12.94 16.30 -11.69
N LYS A 199 -14.18 15.93 -11.36
CA LYS A 199 -15.00 14.97 -12.13
C LYS A 199 -14.22 13.69 -12.45
N ARG A 200 -13.50 13.18 -11.45
CA ARG A 200 -12.58 12.05 -11.59
C ARG A 200 -12.96 10.94 -10.63
N THR A 201 -12.72 9.70 -11.06
CA THR A 201 -12.88 8.51 -10.21
C THR A 201 -11.59 7.71 -10.22
N PHE A 202 -11.07 7.39 -9.04
CA PHE A 202 -10.07 6.34 -8.89
C PHE A 202 -10.80 5.01 -8.68
N GLU A 203 -10.52 4.04 -9.54
CA GLU A 203 -10.96 2.66 -9.33
C GLU A 203 -9.79 1.87 -8.72
N LEU A 204 -9.91 1.50 -7.46
CA LEU A 204 -8.97 0.62 -6.78
C LEU A 204 -9.44 -0.83 -6.97
N ARG A 205 -8.55 -1.67 -7.52
CA ARG A 205 -8.75 -3.12 -7.58
C ARG A 205 -7.72 -3.84 -6.73
N LYS A 206 -8.17 -4.76 -5.88
CA LYS A 206 -7.30 -5.56 -5.01
C LYS A 206 -7.61 -7.05 -5.12
N ASP A 207 -6.56 -7.84 -4.98
CA ASP A 207 -6.62 -9.30 -4.89
C ASP A 207 -5.63 -9.76 -3.80
N GLY A 208 -5.96 -10.85 -3.10
CA GLY A 208 -5.17 -11.37 -1.98
C GLY A 208 -5.06 -10.46 -0.75
N LEU A 209 -5.75 -9.31 -0.73
CA LEU A 209 -5.83 -8.35 0.37
C LEU A 209 -7.30 -8.22 0.79
N PRO A 210 -7.73 -8.85 1.89
CA PRO A 210 -9.15 -8.92 2.25
C PRO A 210 -9.69 -7.60 2.81
N ASP A 211 -8.86 -6.80 3.47
CA ASP A 211 -9.27 -5.59 4.18
C ASP A 211 -8.94 -4.32 3.38
N ALA A 212 -9.56 -3.18 3.72
CA ALA A 212 -9.26 -1.86 3.15
C ALA A 212 -9.21 -0.76 4.22
#